data_AF-A0A2G6FII7-F1
#
_entry.id   AF-A0A2G6FII7-F1
#
_cell.length_a   1.000
_cell.length_b   1.000
_cell.length_c   1.000
_cell.angle_alpha   90.00
_cell.angle_beta   90.00
_cell.angle_gamma   90.00
#
_symmetry.space_group_name_H-M   'P 1'
#
loop_
_entity.id
_entity.type
_entity.pdbx_description
1 polymer ?
#
loop_
_entity_poly.entity_id
_entity_poly.type
_entity_poly.pdbx_seq_one_letter_code
_entity_poly.pdbx_strand_id
1 'polypeptide(L)'
;MSRAGMGRSLKIALFATGCSGIVAEFVLSTLATYLGGNAVLQWTLVMSLMLFSMGIGSRCSRHFHSHLLDTFIFTEFLLSLLCAVSAVFAYGLAAHTESVDLVIYGQSMIIGTLIGLEIPLVTRLNGEYEELRINISTVMEKDYYGALLGGLLFAFVALPYLGLTYTPILLGAVNFLVATLILFRYFPLVRRRGLLTAACGVTVICLFAIAATARPIIRYGEQKKYRDKIIHVEQTPYQKIVMTRWREDYWLYINGQEQFSTVDEELYHEPLVHPAMGLSRDHRRVLIIGGGDGLAAREVLKYPDVTHVTLVDLDPGMTRLAARHPVLLGINQGAFHDPRIRVENADAAAFLEGTAAGAAGNPSGFSGREHHFFGVVLVDLPDPDTVDLMHVYSLSFYQKIRRRLSDGGVMAVQATSPFFSPRAFRCILRTISAAGFSAMPYHNQVPTMGEWAWILAVPHISMGPEKLKRMAASFEWRAPETRFFNKDAMLAMMHFGKGVLEEDLMADVRVNTLADPVLYQYYLSGKWDLY
;
A
#
# COMPACT_ATOMS: atom_id res chain seq x y z
N MET A 1 -13.91 -45.36 -23.06
CA MET A 1 -14.15 -44.17 -22.18
C MET A 1 -14.94 -43.14 -22.97
N SER A 2 -16.01 -42.55 -22.41
CA SER A 2 -16.92 -41.72 -23.20
C SER A 2 -16.28 -40.38 -23.60
N ARG A 3 -16.48 -40.01 -24.86
CA ARG A 3 -15.96 -38.78 -25.50
C ARG A 3 -16.33 -37.49 -24.76
N ALA A 4 -17.44 -37.50 -24.01
CA ALA A 4 -17.89 -36.38 -23.18
C ALA A 4 -17.04 -36.13 -21.90
N GLY A 5 -16.29 -37.13 -21.43
CA GLY A 5 -15.46 -37.01 -20.22
C GLY A 5 -14.21 -36.13 -20.42
N MET A 6 -13.63 -36.17 -21.63
CA MET A 6 -12.41 -35.41 -21.95
C MET A 6 -12.68 -33.92 -22.08
N GLY A 7 -13.73 -33.53 -22.80
CA GLY A 7 -14.15 -32.12 -22.89
C GLY A 7 -14.42 -31.50 -21.52
N ARG A 8 -15.08 -32.22 -20.59
CA ARG A 8 -15.30 -31.73 -19.21
C ARG A 8 -14.00 -31.57 -18.42
N SER A 9 -13.06 -32.50 -18.56
CA SER A 9 -11.79 -32.45 -17.83
C SER A 9 -10.91 -31.28 -18.32
N LEU A 10 -10.86 -31.04 -19.63
CA LEU A 10 -10.15 -29.91 -20.23
C LEU A 10 -10.77 -28.56 -19.82
N LYS A 11 -12.11 -28.50 -19.71
CA LYS A 11 -12.82 -27.31 -19.20
C LYS A 11 -12.53 -27.02 -17.72
N ILE A 12 -12.35 -28.05 -16.90
CA ILE A 12 -11.92 -27.89 -15.49
C ILE A 12 -10.48 -27.39 -15.44
N ALA A 13 -9.60 -27.87 -16.32
CA ALA A 13 -8.25 -27.33 -16.43
C ALA A 13 -8.28 -25.85 -16.79
N LEU A 14 -8.97 -25.45 -17.86
CA LEU A 14 -9.10 -24.04 -18.22
C LEU A 14 -9.65 -23.16 -17.09
N PHE A 15 -10.60 -23.66 -16.30
CA PHE A 15 -11.06 -22.94 -15.12
C PHE A 15 -9.95 -22.75 -14.08
N ALA A 16 -9.17 -23.80 -13.80
CA ALA A 16 -8.04 -23.72 -12.90
C ALA A 16 -6.93 -22.82 -13.45
N THR A 17 -6.69 -22.86 -14.75
CA THR A 17 -5.65 -22.05 -15.39
C THR A 17 -6.04 -20.58 -15.44
N GLY A 18 -7.29 -20.24 -15.81
CA GLY A 18 -7.81 -18.88 -15.72
C GLY A 18 -7.77 -18.30 -14.30
N CYS A 19 -8.06 -19.15 -13.30
CA CYS A 19 -7.86 -18.80 -11.89
C CYS A 19 -6.37 -18.54 -11.58
N SER A 20 -5.47 -19.44 -11.95
CA SER A 20 -4.04 -19.27 -11.68
C SER A 20 -3.39 -18.11 -12.46
N GLY A 21 -3.88 -17.82 -13.67
CA GLY A 21 -3.36 -16.81 -14.57
C GLY A 21 -3.62 -15.40 -14.06
N ILE A 22 -4.87 -15.08 -13.69
CA ILE A 22 -5.19 -13.77 -13.11
C ILE A 22 -4.48 -13.56 -11.77
N VAL A 23 -4.29 -14.62 -10.98
CA VAL A 23 -3.60 -14.47 -9.71
C VAL A 23 -2.10 -14.33 -9.89
N ALA A 24 -1.48 -15.04 -10.85
CA ALA A 24 -0.08 -14.82 -11.20
C ALA A 24 0.16 -13.38 -11.66
N GLU A 25 -0.78 -12.86 -12.45
CA GLU A 25 -0.80 -11.48 -12.89
C GLU A 25 -0.86 -10.49 -11.71
N PHE A 26 -1.80 -10.68 -10.78
CA PHE A 26 -1.87 -9.85 -9.57
C PHE A 26 -0.64 -9.99 -8.67
N VAL A 27 -0.09 -11.19 -8.51
CA VAL A 27 1.15 -11.43 -7.76
C VAL A 27 2.30 -10.61 -8.36
N LEU A 28 2.50 -10.67 -9.68
CA LEU A 28 3.58 -9.96 -10.35
C LEU A 28 3.40 -8.44 -10.28
N SER A 29 2.18 -7.93 -10.48
CA SER A 29 1.90 -6.49 -10.31
C SER A 29 2.10 -6.01 -8.87
N THR A 30 1.70 -6.82 -7.88
CA THR A 30 1.91 -6.49 -6.47
C THR A 30 3.41 -6.53 -6.13
N LEU A 31 4.15 -7.53 -6.61
CA LEU A 31 5.60 -7.60 -6.44
C LEU A 31 6.31 -6.40 -7.08
N ALA A 32 5.93 -6.03 -8.31
CA ALA A 32 6.50 -4.87 -9.00
C ALA A 32 6.25 -3.58 -8.21
N THR A 33 5.04 -3.42 -7.66
CA THR A 33 4.70 -2.28 -6.79
C THR A 33 5.55 -2.27 -5.52
N TYR A 34 5.78 -3.42 -4.88
CA TYR A 34 6.53 -3.51 -3.62
C TYR A 34 8.04 -3.39 -3.79
N LEU A 35 8.56 -3.72 -4.98
CA LEU A 35 9.99 -3.69 -5.26
C LEU A 35 10.41 -2.43 -6.01
N GLY A 36 9.57 -1.92 -6.92
CA GLY A 36 9.83 -0.74 -7.75
C GLY A 36 9.01 0.51 -7.41
N GLY A 37 8.06 0.44 -6.48
CA GLY A 37 7.18 1.56 -6.14
C GLY A 37 6.14 1.86 -7.21
N ASN A 38 5.49 3.03 -7.16
CA ASN A 38 4.50 3.53 -8.14
C ASN A 38 3.50 2.47 -8.64
N ALA A 39 2.50 2.14 -7.80
CA ALA A 39 1.52 1.10 -8.08
C ALA A 39 0.86 1.24 -9.47
N VAL A 40 0.40 2.43 -9.83
CA VAL A 40 -0.32 2.64 -11.09
C VAL A 40 0.53 2.30 -12.31
N LEU A 41 1.79 2.75 -12.33
CA LEU A 41 2.71 2.45 -13.43
C LEU A 41 2.99 0.96 -13.51
N GLN A 42 3.32 0.32 -12.38
CA GLN A 42 3.71 -1.08 -12.33
C GLN A 42 2.57 -2.00 -12.75
N TRP A 43 1.36 -1.76 -12.24
CA TRP A 43 0.17 -2.50 -12.65
C TRP A 43 -0.10 -2.33 -14.14
N THR A 44 -0.05 -1.09 -14.66
CA THR A 44 -0.30 -0.83 -16.08
C THR A 44 0.69 -1.55 -16.98
N LEU A 45 1.98 -1.55 -16.65
CA LEU A 45 3.03 -2.20 -17.44
C LEU A 45 2.91 -3.71 -17.38
N VAL A 46 2.74 -4.30 -16.19
CA VAL A 46 2.61 -5.76 -16.04
C VAL A 46 1.38 -6.28 -16.78
N MET A 47 0.20 -5.67 -16.58
CA MET A 47 -1.03 -6.01 -17.32
C MET A 47 -0.80 -5.94 -18.84
N SER A 48 -0.27 -4.81 -19.32
CA SER A 48 -0.12 -4.56 -20.77
C SER A 48 0.86 -5.56 -21.41
N LEU A 49 2.00 -5.80 -20.75
CA LEU A 49 3.02 -6.75 -21.22
C LEU A 49 2.49 -8.19 -21.20
N MET A 50 1.73 -8.56 -20.17
CA MET A 50 1.17 -9.90 -20.07
C MET A 50 0.10 -10.13 -21.14
N LEU A 51 -0.84 -9.21 -21.33
CA LEU A 51 -1.87 -9.29 -22.39
C LEU A 51 -1.25 -9.32 -23.79
N PHE A 52 -0.25 -8.47 -24.05
CA PHE A 52 0.50 -8.51 -25.31
C PHE A 52 1.17 -9.87 -25.53
N SER A 53 1.79 -10.41 -24.48
CA SER A 53 2.46 -11.72 -24.51
C SER A 53 1.49 -12.88 -24.68
N MET A 54 0.27 -12.79 -24.13
CA MET A 54 -0.80 -13.76 -24.41
C MET A 54 -1.13 -13.82 -25.91
N GLY A 55 -1.13 -12.67 -26.60
CA GLY A 55 -1.24 -12.61 -28.06
C GLY A 55 -0.10 -13.34 -28.78
N ILE A 56 1.14 -13.18 -28.30
CA ILE A 56 2.30 -13.92 -28.81
C ILE A 56 2.13 -15.42 -28.58
N GLY A 57 1.75 -15.84 -27.38
CA GLY A 57 1.47 -17.23 -27.02
C GLY A 57 0.43 -17.87 -27.94
N SER A 58 -0.67 -17.16 -28.17
CA SER A 58 -1.73 -17.60 -29.07
C SER A 58 -1.23 -17.78 -30.51
N ARG A 59 -0.34 -16.91 -30.99
CA ARG A 59 0.31 -17.08 -32.29
C ARG A 59 1.31 -18.24 -32.29
N CYS A 60 2.11 -18.40 -31.24
CA CYS A 60 3.06 -19.50 -31.07
C CYS A 60 2.35 -20.85 -31.10
N SER A 61 1.11 -20.93 -30.61
CA SER A 61 0.29 -22.14 -30.61
C SER A 61 0.18 -22.79 -31.99
N ARG A 62 0.25 -21.99 -33.08
CA ARG A 62 0.15 -22.46 -34.48
C ARG A 62 1.24 -23.44 -34.86
N HIS A 63 2.43 -23.35 -34.25
CA HIS A 63 3.55 -24.25 -34.57
C HIS A 63 3.37 -25.66 -34.01
N PHE A 64 2.47 -25.84 -33.05
CA PHE A 64 2.17 -27.14 -32.46
C PHE A 64 1.03 -27.79 -33.24
N HIS A 65 1.36 -28.67 -34.20
CA HIS A 65 0.40 -29.38 -35.04
C HIS A 65 0.08 -30.80 -34.55
N SER A 66 1.00 -31.43 -33.81
CA SER A 66 0.88 -32.80 -33.32
C SER A 66 1.02 -32.86 -31.81
N HIS A 67 0.46 -33.91 -31.19
CA HIS A 67 0.59 -34.19 -29.76
C HIS A 67 0.11 -33.02 -28.87
N LEU A 68 -1.04 -32.43 -29.22
CA LEU A 68 -1.59 -31.25 -28.54
C LEU A 68 -1.80 -31.48 -27.03
N LEU A 69 -2.20 -32.69 -26.62
CA LEU A 69 -2.40 -33.04 -25.21
C LEU A 69 -1.07 -33.05 -24.45
N ASP A 70 -0.02 -33.60 -25.06
CA ASP A 70 1.33 -33.62 -24.49
C ASP A 70 1.86 -32.19 -24.30
N THR A 71 1.68 -31.34 -25.31
CA THR A 71 2.06 -29.92 -25.25
C THR A 71 1.29 -29.18 -24.17
N PHE A 72 -0.03 -29.40 -24.08
CA PHE A 72 -0.88 -28.79 -23.06
C PHE A 72 -0.41 -29.14 -21.64
N ILE A 73 -0.25 -30.44 -21.33
CA ILE A 73 0.21 -30.89 -20.00
C ILE A 73 1.59 -30.32 -19.67
N PHE A 74 2.50 -30.29 -20.64
CA PHE A 74 3.84 -29.73 -20.43
C PHE A 74 3.81 -28.22 -20.15
N THR A 75 2.99 -27.46 -20.90
CA THR A 75 2.77 -26.03 -20.66
C THR A 75 2.25 -25.79 -19.25
N GLU A 76 1.28 -26.58 -18.79
CA GLU A 76 0.72 -26.43 -17.44
C GLU A 76 1.75 -26.71 -16.33
N PHE A 77 2.61 -27.73 -16.51
CA PHE A 77 3.69 -28.01 -15.56
C PHE A 77 4.73 -26.88 -15.52
N LEU A 78 5.06 -26.31 -16.68
CA LEU A 78 5.99 -25.19 -16.77
C LEU A 78 5.40 -23.91 -16.14
N LEU A 79 4.13 -23.60 -16.45
CA LEU A 79 3.41 -22.48 -15.87
C LEU A 79 3.33 -22.59 -14.34
N SER A 80 2.99 -23.79 -13.84
CA SER A 80 2.94 -24.07 -12.40
C SER A 80 4.25 -23.76 -11.69
N LEU A 81 5.39 -24.13 -12.29
CA LEU A 81 6.71 -23.88 -11.73
C LEU A 81 7.09 -22.39 -11.79
N LEU A 82 6.84 -21.74 -12.92
CA LEU A 82 7.15 -20.31 -13.12
C LEU A 82 6.32 -19.41 -12.20
N CYS A 83 5.03 -19.71 -12.04
CA CYS A 83 4.17 -19.03 -11.08
C CYS A 83 4.69 -19.23 -9.66
N ALA A 84 5.01 -20.45 -9.25
CA ALA A 84 5.50 -20.74 -7.90
C ALA A 84 6.85 -20.08 -7.59
N VAL A 85 7.76 -19.98 -8.56
CA VAL A 85 9.10 -19.39 -8.35
C VAL A 85 9.10 -17.87 -8.45
N SER A 86 8.06 -17.26 -9.04
CA SER A 86 8.01 -15.82 -9.37
C SER A 86 8.44 -14.92 -8.21
N ALA A 87 7.78 -15.02 -7.05
CA ALA A 87 8.08 -14.22 -5.88
C ALA A 87 9.46 -14.52 -5.28
N VAL A 88 9.83 -15.81 -5.16
CA VAL A 88 11.12 -16.22 -4.60
C VAL A 88 12.27 -15.69 -5.45
N PHE A 89 12.13 -15.74 -6.77
CA PHE A 89 13.11 -15.22 -7.71
C PHE A 89 13.21 -13.69 -7.63
N ALA A 90 12.08 -12.99 -7.65
CA ALA A 90 12.05 -11.53 -7.55
C ALA A 90 12.69 -11.02 -6.25
N TYR A 91 12.31 -11.55 -5.09
CA TYR A 91 12.90 -11.16 -3.80
C TYR A 91 14.37 -11.59 -3.66
N GLY A 92 14.74 -12.77 -4.15
CA GLY A 92 16.12 -13.24 -4.12
C GLY A 92 17.05 -12.38 -4.96
N LEU A 93 16.57 -11.90 -6.11
CA LEU A 93 17.32 -11.00 -6.98
C LEU A 93 17.29 -9.54 -6.51
N ALA A 94 16.21 -9.09 -5.89
CA ALA A 94 16.12 -7.77 -5.26
C ALA A 94 17.19 -7.56 -4.18
N ALA A 95 17.69 -8.65 -3.61
CA ALA A 95 18.82 -8.62 -2.70
C ALA A 95 20.13 -8.19 -3.39
N HIS A 96 20.25 -8.22 -4.72
CA HIS A 96 21.52 -8.05 -5.44
C HIS A 96 21.47 -7.01 -6.57
N THR A 97 20.29 -6.59 -7.00
CA THR A 97 20.09 -5.74 -8.17
C THR A 97 18.99 -4.72 -7.92
N GLU A 98 19.17 -3.49 -8.37
CA GLU A 98 18.16 -2.41 -8.31
C GLU A 98 17.13 -2.51 -9.45
N SER A 99 17.51 -3.11 -10.58
CA SER A 99 16.65 -3.31 -11.77
C SER A 99 15.71 -4.52 -11.69
N VAL A 100 15.07 -4.75 -10.54
CA VAL A 100 14.18 -5.91 -10.33
C VAL A 100 12.94 -5.83 -11.22
N ASP A 101 12.46 -4.63 -11.52
CA ASP A 101 11.29 -4.40 -12.36
C ASP A 101 11.43 -5.06 -13.73
N LEU A 102 12.60 -4.95 -14.37
CA LEU A 102 12.88 -5.60 -15.66
C LEU A 102 12.76 -7.12 -15.58
N VAL A 103 13.12 -7.71 -14.43
CA VAL A 103 13.00 -9.16 -14.22
C VAL A 103 11.53 -9.55 -14.05
N ILE A 104 10.76 -8.77 -13.30
CA ILE A 104 9.33 -9.01 -13.14
C ILE A 104 8.61 -8.87 -14.49
N TYR A 105 8.97 -7.88 -15.30
CA TYR A 105 8.44 -7.70 -16.65
C TYR A 105 8.82 -8.87 -17.57
N GLY A 106 10.07 -9.35 -17.48
CA GLY A 106 10.48 -10.56 -18.19
C GLY A 106 9.65 -11.78 -17.78
N GLN A 107 9.42 -11.96 -16.48
CA GLN A 107 8.58 -13.05 -15.95
C GLN A 107 7.13 -12.93 -16.42
N SER A 108 6.54 -11.74 -16.40
CA SER A 108 5.16 -11.51 -16.86
C SER A 108 5.02 -11.81 -18.35
N MET A 109 6.02 -11.48 -19.17
CA MET A 109 6.01 -11.84 -20.60
C MET A 109 6.10 -13.35 -20.82
N ILE A 110 6.95 -14.06 -20.08
CA ILE A 110 7.08 -15.52 -20.20
C ILE A 110 5.80 -16.21 -19.75
N ILE A 111 5.28 -15.85 -18.58
CA ILE A 111 4.03 -16.40 -18.03
C ILE A 111 2.85 -16.07 -18.96
N GLY A 112 2.72 -14.83 -19.41
CA GLY A 112 1.68 -14.41 -20.34
C GLY A 112 1.72 -15.17 -21.66
N THR A 113 2.93 -15.44 -22.20
CA THR A 113 3.08 -16.27 -23.41
C THR A 113 2.60 -17.71 -23.18
N LEU A 114 2.85 -18.29 -22.01
CA LEU A 114 2.38 -19.64 -21.67
C LEU A 114 0.86 -19.70 -21.53
N ILE A 115 0.28 -18.74 -20.81
CA ILE A 115 -1.19 -18.61 -20.68
C ILE A 115 -1.83 -18.44 -22.07
N GLY A 116 -1.24 -17.60 -22.93
CA GLY A 116 -1.72 -17.37 -24.29
C GLY A 116 -1.76 -18.61 -25.19
N LEU A 117 -0.98 -19.65 -24.89
CA LEU A 117 -0.98 -20.91 -25.65
C LEU A 117 -2.24 -21.76 -25.38
N GLU A 118 -2.88 -21.60 -24.23
CA GLU A 118 -3.84 -22.57 -23.69
C GLU A 118 -5.16 -22.58 -24.44
N ILE A 119 -5.81 -21.43 -24.59
CA ILE A 119 -7.13 -21.34 -25.24
C ILE A 119 -7.08 -21.93 -26.66
N PRO A 120 -6.10 -21.61 -27.53
CA PRO A 120 -5.99 -22.25 -28.84
C PRO A 120 -5.64 -23.74 -28.79
N LEU A 121 -4.85 -24.20 -27.80
CA LEU A 121 -4.54 -25.63 -27.64
C LEU A 121 -5.80 -26.41 -27.23
N VAL A 122 -6.52 -25.94 -26.22
CA VAL A 122 -7.73 -26.61 -25.72
C VAL A 122 -8.87 -26.54 -26.74
N THR A 123 -9.04 -25.41 -27.43
CA THR A 123 -10.04 -25.30 -28.50
C THR A 123 -9.78 -26.33 -29.60
N ARG A 124 -8.51 -26.52 -30.02
CA ARG A 124 -8.15 -27.54 -31.02
C ARG A 124 -8.31 -28.96 -30.50
N LEU A 125 -7.93 -29.21 -29.24
CA LEU A 125 -8.12 -30.51 -28.58
C LEU A 125 -9.61 -30.87 -28.46
N ASN A 126 -10.47 -29.90 -28.16
CA ASN A 126 -11.90 -30.11 -27.96
C ASN A 126 -12.70 -30.04 -29.28
N GLY A 127 -12.09 -29.59 -30.38
CA GLY A 127 -12.72 -29.48 -31.71
C GLY A 127 -13.11 -30.81 -32.34
N GLU A 128 -12.56 -31.93 -31.85
CA GLU A 128 -13.01 -33.28 -32.23
C GLU A 128 -14.31 -33.71 -31.54
N TYR A 129 -14.78 -32.96 -30.52
CA TYR A 129 -15.86 -33.37 -29.62
C TYR A 129 -17.05 -32.41 -29.59
N GLU A 130 -16.84 -31.13 -29.89
CA GLU A 130 -17.87 -30.10 -29.87
C GLU A 130 -17.77 -29.20 -31.11
N GLU A 131 -18.92 -28.68 -31.55
CA GLU A 131 -18.97 -27.69 -32.62
C GLU A 131 -18.14 -26.45 -32.24
N LEU A 132 -17.37 -25.91 -33.18
CA LEU A 132 -16.40 -24.83 -32.93
C LEU A 132 -17.02 -23.64 -32.19
N ARG A 133 -18.25 -23.24 -32.56
CA ARG A 133 -18.99 -22.14 -31.91
C ARG A 133 -19.21 -22.40 -30.42
N ILE A 134 -19.69 -23.60 -30.09
CA ILE A 134 -20.00 -24.00 -28.71
C ILE A 134 -18.69 -24.15 -27.93
N ASN A 135 -17.70 -24.80 -28.54
CA ASN A 135 -16.40 -25.05 -27.93
C ASN A 135 -15.70 -23.74 -27.53
N ILE A 136 -15.56 -22.78 -28.45
CA ILE A 136 -14.95 -21.47 -28.16
C ILE A 136 -15.73 -20.76 -27.04
N SER A 137 -17.06 -20.75 -27.12
CA SER A 137 -17.89 -20.09 -26.11
C SER A 137 -17.70 -20.68 -24.73
N THR A 138 -17.71 -22.02 -24.60
CA THR A 138 -17.58 -22.67 -23.29
C THR A 138 -16.15 -22.59 -22.76
N VAL A 139 -15.14 -22.63 -23.62
CA VAL A 139 -13.73 -22.46 -23.21
C VAL A 139 -13.53 -21.08 -22.59
N MET A 140 -13.98 -20.02 -23.28
CA MET A 140 -13.89 -18.64 -22.78
C MET A 140 -14.71 -18.44 -21.50
N GLU A 141 -15.91 -19.02 -21.42
CA GLU A 141 -16.73 -18.96 -20.21
C GLU A 141 -15.99 -19.52 -18.99
N LYS A 142 -15.30 -20.67 -19.13
CA LYS A 142 -14.57 -21.30 -18.02
C LYS A 142 -13.34 -20.51 -17.62
N ASP A 143 -12.63 -19.94 -18.58
CA ASP A 143 -11.51 -19.05 -18.33
C ASP A 143 -11.96 -17.81 -17.53
N TYR A 144 -13.04 -17.14 -17.95
CA TYR A 144 -13.57 -15.96 -17.25
C TYR A 144 -14.13 -16.27 -15.86
N TYR A 145 -14.80 -17.41 -15.68
CA TYR A 145 -15.24 -17.84 -14.34
C TYR A 145 -14.05 -18.19 -13.44
N GLY A 146 -13.02 -18.80 -14.02
CA GLY A 146 -11.75 -19.06 -13.34
C GLY A 146 -11.11 -17.75 -12.87
N ALA A 147 -10.98 -16.77 -13.77
CA ALA A 147 -10.39 -15.47 -13.49
C ALA A 147 -11.18 -14.68 -12.42
N LEU A 148 -12.52 -14.69 -12.46
CA LEU A 148 -13.32 -14.05 -11.42
C LEU A 148 -13.06 -14.69 -10.04
N LEU A 149 -13.12 -16.02 -9.96
CA LEU A 149 -12.87 -16.71 -8.70
C LEU A 149 -11.44 -16.49 -8.21
N GLY A 150 -10.46 -16.56 -9.12
CA GLY A 150 -9.05 -16.31 -8.83
C GLY A 150 -8.83 -14.92 -8.24
N GLY A 151 -9.39 -13.88 -8.85
CA GLY A 151 -9.27 -12.52 -8.35
C GLY A 151 -9.88 -12.32 -6.96
N LEU A 152 -11.07 -12.90 -6.72
CA LEU A 152 -11.70 -12.87 -5.40
C LEU A 152 -10.90 -13.65 -4.34
N LEU A 153 -10.42 -14.85 -4.70
CA LEU A 153 -9.57 -15.65 -3.82
C LEU A 153 -8.27 -14.93 -3.50
N PHE A 154 -7.65 -14.24 -4.47
CA PHE A 154 -6.45 -13.45 -4.23
C PHE A 154 -6.69 -12.34 -3.22
N ALA A 155 -7.69 -11.48 -3.48
CA ALA A 155 -7.94 -10.28 -2.68
C ALA A 155 -8.38 -10.61 -1.24
N PHE A 156 -9.26 -11.60 -1.05
CA PHE A 156 -9.88 -11.86 0.24
C PHE A 156 -9.24 -13.02 1.03
N VAL A 157 -8.47 -13.89 0.39
CA VAL A 157 -7.93 -15.10 1.03
C VAL A 157 -6.42 -15.24 0.86
N ALA A 158 -5.92 -15.29 -0.38
CA ALA A 158 -4.53 -15.62 -0.62
C ALA A 158 -3.59 -14.51 -0.11
N LEU A 159 -3.81 -13.25 -0.51
CA LEU A 159 -2.94 -12.16 -0.08
C LEU A 159 -3.00 -11.93 1.45
N PRO A 160 -4.17 -11.88 2.12
CA PRO A 160 -4.22 -11.64 3.57
C PRO A 160 -3.65 -12.78 4.43
N TYR A 161 -3.86 -14.05 4.06
CA TYR A 161 -3.45 -15.18 4.92
C TYR A 161 -2.13 -15.84 4.50
N LEU A 162 -1.84 -15.89 3.20
CA LEU A 162 -0.64 -16.55 2.65
C LEU A 162 0.46 -15.55 2.26
N GLY A 163 0.09 -14.27 2.09
CA GLY A 163 0.98 -13.22 1.60
C GLY A 163 1.52 -13.52 0.21
N LEU A 164 2.47 -12.70 -0.26
CA LEU A 164 3.16 -12.93 -1.53
C LEU A 164 4.14 -14.12 -1.49
N THR A 165 4.42 -14.66 -0.30
CA THR A 165 5.33 -15.81 -0.14
C THR A 165 4.68 -17.11 -0.63
N TYR A 166 3.49 -17.45 -0.12
CA TYR A 166 2.87 -18.75 -0.38
C TYR A 166 1.72 -18.71 -1.39
N THR A 167 1.15 -17.52 -1.67
CA THR A 167 0.13 -17.37 -2.72
C THR A 167 0.56 -17.94 -4.08
N PRO A 168 1.75 -17.59 -4.64
CA PRO A 168 2.16 -18.08 -5.95
C PRO A 168 2.38 -19.60 -5.98
N ILE A 169 2.86 -20.15 -4.85
CA ILE A 169 3.13 -21.58 -4.67
C ILE A 169 1.83 -22.37 -4.64
N LEU A 170 0.81 -21.90 -3.89
CA LEU A 170 -0.49 -22.56 -3.83
C LEU A 170 -1.14 -22.63 -5.22
N LEU A 171 -1.08 -21.54 -5.99
CA LEU A 171 -1.68 -21.47 -7.33
C LEU A 171 -0.96 -22.39 -8.31
N GLY A 172 0.37 -22.36 -8.29
CA GLY A 172 1.18 -23.31 -9.04
C GLY A 172 0.82 -24.76 -8.67
N ALA A 173 0.59 -25.05 -7.39
CA ALA A 173 0.18 -26.38 -6.95
C ALA A 173 -1.24 -26.78 -7.42
N VAL A 174 -2.21 -25.86 -7.39
CA VAL A 174 -3.58 -26.10 -7.90
C VAL A 174 -3.54 -26.39 -9.40
N ASN A 175 -2.83 -25.56 -10.16
CA ASN A 175 -2.70 -25.74 -11.60
C ASN A 175 -2.00 -27.07 -11.94
N PHE A 176 -0.90 -27.35 -11.25
CA PHE A 176 -0.15 -28.59 -11.37
C PHE A 176 -1.00 -29.82 -11.05
N LEU A 177 -1.83 -29.76 -10.00
CA LEU A 177 -2.71 -30.85 -9.60
C LEU A 177 -3.69 -31.19 -10.72
N VAL A 178 -4.32 -30.18 -11.32
CA VAL A 178 -5.28 -30.41 -12.41
C VAL A 178 -4.61 -30.99 -13.66
N ALA A 179 -3.43 -30.48 -14.04
CA ALA A 179 -2.64 -31.03 -15.13
C ALA A 179 -2.20 -32.48 -14.88
N THR A 180 -1.83 -32.79 -13.64
CA THR A 180 -1.45 -34.14 -13.21
C THR A 180 -2.64 -35.11 -13.28
N LEU A 181 -3.82 -34.67 -12.84
CA LEU A 181 -5.06 -35.45 -12.97
C LEU A 181 -5.38 -35.75 -14.44
N ILE A 182 -5.18 -34.78 -15.35
CA ILE A 182 -5.35 -35.00 -16.80
C ILE A 182 -4.34 -36.01 -17.33
N LEU A 183 -3.05 -35.90 -16.95
CA LEU A 183 -2.00 -36.83 -17.35
C LEU A 183 -2.36 -38.28 -16.96
N PHE A 184 -2.78 -38.52 -15.72
CA PHE A 184 -3.14 -39.86 -15.28
C PHE A 184 -4.47 -40.35 -15.88
N ARG A 185 -5.46 -39.46 -16.02
CA ARG A 185 -6.78 -39.80 -16.57
C ARG A 185 -6.71 -40.19 -18.06
N TYR A 186 -5.87 -39.50 -18.82
CA TYR A 186 -5.70 -39.68 -20.27
C TYR A 186 -4.33 -40.28 -20.63
N PHE A 187 -3.68 -40.95 -19.67
CA PHE A 187 -2.38 -41.59 -19.85
C PHE A 187 -2.25 -42.44 -21.12
N PRO A 188 -3.28 -43.21 -21.56
CA PRO A 188 -3.21 -43.97 -22.81
C PRO A 188 -3.15 -43.12 -24.08
N LEU A 189 -3.68 -41.88 -24.05
CA LEU A 189 -3.72 -40.97 -25.20
C LEU A 189 -2.43 -40.15 -25.36
N VAL A 190 -1.64 -40.05 -24.28
CA VAL A 190 -0.35 -39.36 -24.26
C VAL A 190 0.70 -40.16 -25.03
N ARG A 191 1.43 -39.49 -25.93
CA ARG A 191 2.47 -40.12 -26.77
C ARG A 191 3.81 -40.20 -26.02
N ARG A 192 4.23 -39.10 -25.38
CA ARG A 192 5.51 -38.96 -24.66
C ARG A 192 5.38 -39.26 -23.16
N ARG A 193 4.82 -40.42 -22.82
CA ARG A 193 4.44 -40.77 -21.44
C ARG A 193 5.60 -40.69 -20.44
N GLY A 194 6.74 -41.29 -20.78
CA GLY A 194 7.92 -41.30 -19.90
C GLY A 194 8.46 -39.89 -19.60
N LEU A 195 8.46 -39.02 -20.62
CA LEU A 195 8.89 -37.62 -20.46
C LEU A 195 7.93 -36.86 -19.55
N LEU A 196 6.61 -36.97 -19.75
CA LEU A 196 5.63 -36.25 -18.93
C LEU A 196 5.54 -36.78 -17.50
N THR A 197 5.73 -38.09 -17.28
CA THR A 197 5.83 -38.63 -15.92
C THR A 197 7.09 -38.17 -15.20
N ALA A 198 8.22 -38.08 -15.92
CA ALA A 198 9.45 -37.53 -15.36
C ALA A 198 9.28 -36.03 -15.05
N ALA A 199 8.70 -35.27 -15.97
CA ALA A 199 8.38 -33.86 -15.76
C ALA A 199 7.44 -33.65 -14.56
N CYS A 200 6.40 -34.48 -14.42
CA CYS A 200 5.52 -34.49 -13.25
C CYS A 200 6.31 -34.70 -11.94
N GLY A 201 7.18 -35.72 -11.90
CA GLY A 201 8.02 -35.99 -10.72
C GLY A 201 8.98 -34.83 -10.40
N VAL A 202 9.61 -34.25 -11.42
CA VAL A 202 10.49 -33.07 -11.26
C VAL A 202 9.70 -31.87 -10.74
N THR A 203 8.52 -31.58 -11.30
CA THR A 203 7.69 -30.45 -10.85
C THR A 203 7.23 -30.64 -9.40
N VAL A 204 6.88 -31.86 -8.97
CA VAL A 204 6.60 -32.16 -7.56
C VAL A 204 7.80 -31.79 -6.68
N ILE A 205 8.99 -32.31 -7.01
CA ILE A 205 10.21 -32.06 -6.24
C ILE A 205 10.50 -30.55 -6.17
N CYS A 206 10.40 -29.85 -7.31
CA CYS A 206 10.63 -28.42 -7.38
C CYS A 206 9.62 -27.61 -6.56
N LEU A 207 8.32 -27.93 -6.63
CA LEU A 207 7.29 -27.24 -5.85
C LEU A 207 7.51 -27.44 -4.34
N PHE A 208 7.86 -28.65 -3.90
CA PHE A 208 8.20 -28.91 -2.50
C PHE A 208 9.47 -28.18 -2.07
N ALA A 209 10.50 -28.18 -2.91
CA ALA A 209 11.74 -27.45 -2.65
C ALA A 209 11.47 -25.94 -2.52
N ILE A 210 10.74 -25.35 -3.46
CA ILE A 210 10.35 -23.94 -3.43
C ILE A 210 9.53 -23.65 -2.17
N ALA A 211 8.53 -24.48 -1.83
CA ALA A 211 7.74 -24.30 -0.61
C ALA A 211 8.58 -24.33 0.67
N ALA A 212 9.59 -25.22 0.74
CA ALA A 212 10.48 -25.33 1.89
C ALA A 212 11.49 -24.16 1.98
N THR A 213 11.97 -23.64 0.83
CA THR A 213 13.02 -22.61 0.79
C THR A 213 12.50 -21.19 0.56
N ALA A 214 11.22 -21.00 0.23
CA ALA A 214 10.65 -19.69 -0.10
C ALA A 214 10.80 -18.69 1.06
N ARG A 215 10.41 -19.08 2.27
CA ARG A 215 10.45 -18.21 3.45
C ARG A 215 11.86 -17.70 3.77
N PRO A 216 12.92 -18.53 3.87
CA PRO A 216 14.26 -18.02 4.15
C PRO A 216 14.80 -17.14 3.02
N ILE A 217 14.53 -17.44 1.75
CA ILE A 217 14.99 -16.63 0.61
C ILE A 217 14.31 -15.25 0.61
N ILE A 218 12.99 -15.23 0.78
CA ILE A 218 12.23 -13.96 0.83
C ILE A 218 12.66 -13.14 2.03
N ARG A 219 12.82 -13.75 3.21
CA ARG A 219 13.34 -13.04 4.40
C ARG A 219 14.74 -12.49 4.20
N TYR A 220 15.62 -13.22 3.51
CA TYR A 220 16.95 -12.72 3.18
C TYR A 220 16.87 -11.51 2.25
N GLY A 221 16.03 -11.58 1.21
CA GLY A 221 15.78 -10.46 0.29
C GLY A 221 15.17 -9.25 0.99
N GLU A 222 14.19 -9.47 1.87
CA GLU A 222 13.60 -8.42 2.71
C GLU A 222 14.64 -7.80 3.65
N GLN A 223 15.39 -8.61 4.39
CA GLN A 223 16.39 -8.10 5.33
C GLN A 223 17.45 -7.25 4.64
N LYS A 224 17.84 -7.57 3.40
CA LYS A 224 18.86 -6.79 2.69
C LYS A 224 18.37 -5.42 2.23
N LYS A 225 17.05 -5.19 2.19
CA LYS A 225 16.48 -3.85 1.95
C LYS A 225 16.64 -2.90 3.12
N TYR A 226 16.78 -3.43 4.33
CA TYR A 226 16.89 -2.64 5.54
C TYR A 226 18.30 -2.76 6.10
N ARG A 227 18.88 -1.62 6.49
CA ARG A 227 20.20 -1.58 7.12
C ARG A 227 20.20 -2.36 8.45
N ASP A 228 19.10 -2.27 9.16
CA ASP A 228 18.96 -2.77 10.53
C ASP A 228 18.16 -4.06 10.62
N LYS A 229 18.31 -4.78 11.74
CA LYS A 229 17.70 -6.10 11.91
C LYS A 229 16.18 -5.98 11.92
N ILE A 230 15.50 -6.66 11.01
CA ILE A 230 14.04 -6.77 11.02
C ILE A 230 13.61 -7.54 12.27
N ILE A 231 12.68 -6.95 13.04
CA ILE A 231 12.07 -7.56 14.23
C ILE A 231 10.59 -7.89 14.03
N HIS A 232 9.91 -7.22 13.09
CA HIS A 232 8.51 -7.47 12.75
C HIS A 232 8.27 -7.22 11.26
N VAL A 233 7.45 -8.06 10.63
CA VAL A 233 6.96 -7.88 9.25
C VAL A 233 5.51 -8.31 9.22
N GLU A 234 4.64 -7.44 8.76
CA GLU A 234 3.22 -7.71 8.64
C GLU A 234 2.65 -7.12 7.35
N GLN A 235 1.90 -7.94 6.62
CA GLN A 235 1.16 -7.50 5.45
C GLN A 235 -0.31 -7.33 5.83
N THR A 236 -0.81 -6.11 5.71
CA THR A 236 -2.24 -5.80 5.87
C THR A 236 -2.89 -5.64 4.49
N PRO A 237 -4.23 -5.57 4.39
CA PRO A 237 -4.90 -5.23 3.13
C PRO A 237 -4.54 -3.84 2.59
N TYR A 238 -3.96 -2.98 3.42
CA TYR A 238 -3.64 -1.59 3.07
C TYR A 238 -2.16 -1.40 2.76
N GLN A 239 -1.28 -2.05 3.51
CA GLN A 239 0.15 -1.75 3.48
C GLN A 239 1.02 -2.85 4.09
N LYS A 240 2.31 -2.80 3.80
CA LYS A 240 3.33 -3.61 4.45
C LYS A 240 4.00 -2.83 5.58
N ILE A 241 3.89 -3.33 6.81
CA ILE A 241 4.50 -2.74 8.00
C ILE A 241 5.76 -3.53 8.33
N VAL A 242 6.89 -2.85 8.46
CA VAL A 242 8.18 -3.44 8.85
C VAL A 242 8.76 -2.66 10.02
N MET A 243 9.16 -3.36 11.08
CA MET A 243 9.94 -2.76 12.16
C MET A 243 11.36 -3.32 12.14
N THR A 244 12.34 -2.44 12.28
CA THR A 244 13.74 -2.81 12.43
C THR A 244 14.28 -2.34 13.78
N ARG A 245 15.41 -2.90 14.18
CA ARG A 245 16.10 -2.55 15.41
C ARG A 245 17.60 -2.45 15.18
N TRP A 246 18.18 -1.37 15.66
CA TRP A 246 19.61 -1.19 15.78
C TRP A 246 19.97 -0.77 17.20
N ARG A 247 20.74 -1.60 17.91
CA ARG A 247 21.00 -1.41 19.35
C ARG A 247 19.69 -1.30 20.13
N GLU A 248 19.47 -0.18 20.81
CA GLU A 248 18.27 0.13 21.59
C GLU A 248 17.23 0.94 20.80
N ASP A 249 17.54 1.32 19.56
CA ASP A 249 16.70 2.15 18.71
C ASP A 249 15.89 1.32 17.72
N TYR A 250 14.73 1.87 17.35
CA TYR A 250 13.73 1.21 16.51
C TYR A 250 13.27 2.13 15.39
N TRP A 251 13.02 1.54 14.23
CA TRP A 251 12.44 2.22 13.07
C TRP A 251 11.16 1.49 12.66
N LEU A 252 10.19 2.27 12.21
CA LEU A 252 8.98 1.75 11.56
C LEU A 252 8.93 2.22 10.12
N TYR A 253 8.69 1.27 9.22
CA TYR A 253 8.54 1.50 7.79
C TYR A 253 7.16 1.04 7.33
N ILE A 254 6.53 1.84 6.48
CA ILE A 254 5.31 1.51 5.75
C ILE A 254 5.63 1.49 4.26
N ASN A 255 5.37 0.35 3.61
CA ASN A 255 5.69 0.15 2.18
C ASN A 255 7.15 0.48 1.81
N GLY A 256 8.06 0.34 2.77
CA GLY A 256 9.49 0.65 2.60
C GLY A 256 9.88 2.10 2.91
N GLN A 257 8.92 3.00 3.13
CA GLN A 257 9.19 4.38 3.55
C GLN A 257 9.24 4.49 5.06
N GLU A 258 10.25 5.19 5.56
CA GLU A 258 10.39 5.47 6.99
C GLU A 258 9.21 6.32 7.49
N GLN A 259 8.63 5.93 8.62
CA GLN A 259 7.55 6.69 9.26
C GLN A 259 8.04 7.37 10.54
N PHE A 260 8.86 6.68 11.33
CA PHE A 260 9.56 7.28 12.46
C PHE A 260 10.76 6.43 12.89
N SER A 261 11.67 7.06 13.64
CA SER A 261 12.73 6.43 14.41
C SER A 261 12.69 6.88 15.87
N THR A 262 12.98 5.98 16.82
CA THR A 262 13.11 6.37 18.24
C THR A 262 14.30 7.30 18.52
N VAL A 263 15.19 7.47 17.55
CA VAL A 263 16.35 8.37 17.65
C VAL A 263 15.91 9.84 17.69
N ASP A 264 14.85 10.18 16.95
CA ASP A 264 14.48 11.56 16.67
C ASP A 264 12.98 11.82 16.46
N GLU A 265 12.09 10.87 16.74
CA GLU A 265 10.64 11.06 16.56
C GLU A 265 10.08 12.26 17.33
N GLU A 266 10.69 12.67 18.44
CA GLU A 266 10.30 13.90 19.14
C GLU A 266 10.49 15.16 18.28
N LEU A 267 11.46 15.16 17.36
CA LEU A 267 11.69 16.25 16.40
C LEU A 267 10.59 16.31 15.33
N TYR A 268 9.75 15.28 15.24
CA TYR A 268 8.57 15.23 14.37
C TYR A 268 7.26 15.46 15.13
N HIS A 269 6.99 14.68 16.18
CA HIS A 269 5.70 14.70 16.86
C HIS A 269 5.50 15.94 17.73
N GLU A 270 6.57 16.48 18.34
CA GLU A 270 6.45 17.69 19.14
C GLU A 270 6.10 18.92 18.26
N PRO A 271 6.75 19.15 17.10
CA PRO A 271 6.32 20.16 16.15
C PRO A 271 4.93 19.93 15.56
N LEU A 272 4.52 18.69 15.31
CA LEU A 272 3.17 18.41 14.81
C LEU A 272 2.09 18.82 15.82
N VAL A 273 2.31 18.53 17.11
CA VAL A 273 1.26 18.57 18.15
C VAL A 273 1.23 19.91 18.87
N HIS A 274 2.35 20.34 19.47
CA HIS A 274 2.34 21.43 20.44
C HIS A 274 2.00 22.82 19.87
N PRO A 275 2.39 23.18 18.63
CA PRO A 275 1.93 24.42 18.01
C PRO A 275 0.41 24.52 17.91
N ALA A 276 -0.27 23.43 17.54
CA ALA A 276 -1.73 23.41 17.41
C ALA A 276 -2.43 23.42 18.76
N MET A 277 -1.94 22.62 19.71
CA MET A 277 -2.45 22.60 21.08
C MET A 277 -2.28 23.96 21.78
N GLY A 278 -1.14 24.62 21.58
CA GLY A 278 -0.85 25.91 22.19
C GLY A 278 -1.71 27.06 21.65
N LEU A 279 -1.94 27.13 20.34
CA LEU A 279 -2.74 28.22 19.75
C LEU A 279 -4.25 28.02 19.88
N SER A 280 -4.71 26.79 20.11
CA SER A 280 -6.13 26.51 20.23
C SER A 280 -6.71 27.14 21.49
N ARG A 281 -7.90 27.74 21.37
CA ARG A 281 -8.61 28.34 22.52
C ARG A 281 -9.22 27.29 23.45
N ASP A 282 -9.51 26.11 22.92
CA ASP A 282 -10.07 24.98 23.64
C ASP A 282 -9.52 23.72 22.98
N HIS A 283 -8.68 22.96 23.67
CA HIS A 283 -8.10 21.71 23.17
C HIS A 283 -8.63 20.48 23.94
N ARG A 284 -9.80 20.58 24.58
CA ARG A 284 -10.42 19.45 25.30
C ARG A 284 -10.82 18.30 24.40
N ARG A 285 -11.09 18.57 23.13
CA ARG A 285 -11.47 17.59 22.09
C ARG A 285 -10.52 17.69 20.92
N VAL A 286 -9.75 16.63 20.71
CA VAL A 286 -8.72 16.54 19.67
C VAL A 286 -9.09 15.45 18.67
N LEU A 287 -8.92 15.72 17.38
CA LEU A 287 -9.01 14.74 16.30
C LEU A 287 -7.61 14.51 15.72
N ILE A 288 -7.17 13.26 15.67
CA ILE A 288 -5.97 12.82 14.97
C ILE A 288 -6.42 12.04 13.75
N ILE A 289 -5.99 12.46 12.57
CA ILE A 289 -6.24 11.77 11.30
C ILE A 289 -4.92 11.12 10.88
N GLY A 290 -4.93 9.78 10.79
CA GLY A 290 -3.72 8.96 10.71
C GLY A 290 -3.12 8.75 12.11
N GLY A 291 -1.78 8.84 12.21
CA GLY A 291 -1.05 8.69 13.48
C GLY A 291 -1.25 7.33 14.16
N GLY A 292 -1.47 6.26 13.40
CA GLY A 292 -1.80 4.92 13.89
C GLY A 292 -0.74 4.27 14.79
N ASP A 293 0.47 4.82 14.88
CA ASP A 293 1.55 4.48 15.82
C ASP A 293 1.30 5.00 17.26
N GLY A 294 0.52 6.07 17.41
CA GLY A 294 0.14 6.67 18.70
C GLY A 294 1.10 7.69 19.29
N LEU A 295 2.13 8.12 18.57
CA LEU A 295 3.10 9.08 19.07
C LEU A 295 2.51 10.50 19.12
N ALA A 296 1.76 10.90 18.10
CA ALA A 296 0.96 12.13 18.18
C ALA A 296 -0.05 12.08 19.34
N ALA A 297 -0.67 10.92 19.59
CA ALA A 297 -1.60 10.73 20.70
C ALA A 297 -0.89 10.86 22.06
N ARG A 298 0.30 10.28 22.21
CA ARG A 298 1.14 10.41 23.41
C ARG A 298 1.39 11.89 23.76
N GLU A 299 1.77 12.70 22.77
CA GLU A 299 2.02 14.12 22.97
C GLU A 299 0.76 14.91 23.34
N VAL A 300 -0.38 14.60 22.72
CA VAL A 300 -1.67 15.19 23.08
C VAL A 300 -2.06 14.87 24.52
N LEU A 301 -1.82 13.64 24.98
CA LEU A 301 -2.19 13.19 26.32
C LEU A 301 -1.39 13.87 27.46
N LYS A 302 -0.29 14.56 27.15
CA LYS A 302 0.46 15.39 28.11
C LYS A 302 -0.35 16.61 28.59
N TYR A 303 -1.38 17.03 27.85
CA TYR A 303 -2.26 18.12 28.24
C TYR A 303 -3.36 17.63 29.18
N PRO A 304 -3.39 18.09 30.46
CA PRO A 304 -4.27 17.52 31.48
C PRO A 304 -5.75 17.88 31.30
N ASP A 305 -6.06 18.94 30.55
CA ASP A 305 -7.41 19.39 30.24
C ASP A 305 -8.00 18.70 29.00
N VAL A 306 -7.21 17.91 28.26
CA VAL A 306 -7.74 17.04 27.20
C VAL A 306 -8.71 16.03 27.80
N THR A 307 -9.93 16.01 27.28
CA THR A 307 -11.01 15.12 27.74
C THR A 307 -11.30 14.00 26.76
N HIS A 308 -11.15 14.24 25.46
CA HIS A 308 -11.44 13.29 24.39
C HIS A 308 -10.44 13.45 23.26
N VAL A 309 -9.88 12.34 22.82
CA VAL A 309 -9.05 12.26 21.61
C VAL A 309 -9.65 11.19 20.71
N THR A 310 -10.03 11.57 19.51
CA THR A 310 -10.44 10.62 18.47
C THR A 310 -9.29 10.44 17.51
N LEU A 311 -8.80 9.21 17.37
CA LEU A 311 -7.78 8.82 16.40
C LEU A 311 -8.46 8.03 15.28
N VAL A 312 -8.35 8.50 14.04
CA VAL A 312 -8.96 7.89 12.86
C VAL A 312 -7.86 7.42 11.94
N ASP A 313 -7.69 6.11 11.83
CA ASP A 313 -6.66 5.50 10.99
C ASP A 313 -7.29 4.46 10.05
N LEU A 314 -6.82 4.37 8.81
CA LEU A 314 -7.41 3.46 7.83
C LEU A 314 -7.11 1.99 8.15
N ASP A 315 -5.93 1.70 8.74
CA ASP A 315 -5.41 0.34 8.87
C ASP A 315 -5.56 -0.23 10.31
N PRO A 316 -6.48 -1.18 10.54
CA PRO A 316 -6.61 -1.86 11.83
C PRO A 316 -5.37 -2.72 12.18
N GLY A 317 -4.51 -3.04 11.21
CA GLY A 317 -3.21 -3.64 11.46
C GLY A 317 -2.26 -2.72 12.20
N MET A 318 -2.16 -1.47 11.76
CA MET A 318 -1.26 -0.47 12.35
C MET A 318 -1.66 -0.13 13.79
N THR A 319 -2.93 0.23 14.00
CA THR A 319 -3.46 0.55 15.34
C THR A 319 -3.44 -0.65 16.30
N ARG A 320 -3.68 -1.87 15.83
CA ARG A 320 -3.50 -3.09 16.64
C ARG A 320 -2.04 -3.27 17.06
N LEU A 321 -1.10 -3.03 16.15
CA LEU A 321 0.33 -3.14 16.44
C LEU A 321 0.71 -2.11 17.51
N ALA A 322 0.29 -0.85 17.36
CA ALA A 322 0.54 0.21 18.32
C ALA A 322 -0.04 -0.06 19.71
N ALA A 323 -1.20 -0.72 19.78
CA ALA A 323 -1.87 -1.05 21.04
C ALA A 323 -1.42 -2.36 21.70
N ARG A 324 -0.61 -3.20 21.04
CA ARG A 324 -0.28 -4.56 21.55
C ARG A 324 1.18 -4.95 21.43
N HIS A 325 1.92 -4.39 20.48
CA HIS A 325 3.32 -4.75 20.28
C HIS A 325 4.18 -4.15 21.40
N PRO A 326 4.97 -4.94 22.15
CA PRO A 326 5.69 -4.44 23.33
C PRO A 326 6.61 -3.26 23.05
N VAL A 327 7.25 -3.23 21.87
CA VAL A 327 8.12 -2.11 21.46
C VAL A 327 7.30 -0.84 21.24
N LEU A 328 6.19 -0.90 20.49
CA LEU A 328 5.38 0.28 20.22
C LEU A 328 4.67 0.77 21.49
N LEU A 329 4.19 -0.15 22.34
CA LEU A 329 3.65 0.20 23.64
C LEU A 329 4.65 0.96 24.53
N GLY A 330 5.93 0.60 24.46
CA GLY A 330 6.98 1.34 25.16
C GLY A 330 7.19 2.75 24.58
N ILE A 331 7.23 2.87 23.25
CA ILE A 331 7.53 4.12 22.53
C ILE A 331 6.35 5.12 22.63
N ASN A 332 5.11 4.66 22.44
CA ASN A 332 3.90 5.47 22.58
C ASN A 332 3.39 5.57 24.03
N GLN A 333 4.11 4.98 24.99
CA GLN A 333 3.80 5.01 26.43
C GLN A 333 2.39 4.51 26.78
N GLY A 334 1.87 3.55 26.00
CA GLY A 334 0.54 3.00 26.21
C GLY A 334 -0.60 3.98 25.92
N ALA A 335 -0.38 4.99 25.05
CA ALA A 335 -1.40 6.00 24.71
C ALA A 335 -2.76 5.39 24.35
N PHE A 336 -2.78 4.29 23.59
CA PHE A 336 -3.99 3.56 23.21
C PHE A 336 -4.79 2.94 24.37
N HIS A 337 -4.23 2.88 25.58
CA HIS A 337 -4.89 2.39 26.79
C HIS A 337 -5.41 3.53 27.68
N ASP A 338 -5.12 4.78 27.37
CA ASP A 338 -5.68 5.92 28.09
C ASP A 338 -7.20 6.02 27.80
N PRO A 339 -8.06 6.15 28.83
CA PRO A 339 -9.51 6.19 28.65
C PRO A 339 -10.01 7.39 27.83
N ARG A 340 -9.17 8.41 27.60
CA ARG A 340 -9.47 9.57 26.76
C ARG A 340 -9.31 9.27 25.27
N ILE A 341 -8.57 8.23 24.89
CA ILE A 341 -8.35 7.86 23.49
C ILE A 341 -9.49 6.96 22.99
N ARG A 342 -10.00 7.32 21.81
CA ARG A 342 -10.91 6.49 21.03
C ARG A 342 -10.34 6.28 19.64
N VAL A 343 -10.14 5.02 19.27
CA VAL A 343 -9.66 4.64 17.93
C VAL A 343 -10.83 4.27 17.04
N GLU A 344 -10.85 4.82 15.84
CA GLU A 344 -11.76 4.47 14.76
C GLU A 344 -10.96 3.99 13.54
N ASN A 345 -11.14 2.73 13.16
CA ASN A 345 -10.53 2.20 11.95
C ASN A 345 -11.43 2.46 10.74
N ALA A 346 -11.22 3.59 10.05
CA ALA A 346 -12.06 4.05 8.97
C ALA A 346 -11.32 5.00 8.01
N ASP A 347 -11.86 5.17 6.80
CA ASP A 347 -11.43 6.24 5.91
C ASP A 347 -11.74 7.62 6.54
N ALA A 348 -10.74 8.50 6.57
CA ALA A 348 -10.85 9.79 7.22
C ALA A 348 -11.89 10.72 6.57
N ALA A 349 -12.01 10.70 5.25
CA ALA A 349 -13.00 11.51 4.55
C ALA A 349 -14.43 11.02 4.84
N ALA A 350 -14.64 9.69 4.87
CA ALA A 350 -15.90 9.08 5.25
C ALA A 350 -16.26 9.35 6.73
N PHE A 351 -15.26 9.35 7.62
CA PHE A 351 -15.44 9.71 9.03
C PHE A 351 -15.92 11.16 9.17
N LEU A 352 -15.26 12.10 8.51
CA LEU A 352 -15.61 13.53 8.55
C LEU A 352 -17.02 13.81 7.98
N GLU A 353 -17.47 13.01 7.01
CA GLU A 353 -18.83 13.06 6.46
C GLU A 353 -19.89 12.40 7.34
N GLY A 354 -19.50 11.56 8.30
CA GLY A 354 -20.41 10.75 9.09
C GLY A 354 -21.01 9.56 8.31
N THR A 355 -20.36 9.18 7.21
CA THR A 355 -20.73 8.06 6.32
C THR A 355 -19.89 6.81 6.56
N ALA A 356 -18.84 6.89 7.40
CA ALA A 356 -18.08 5.72 7.83
C ALA A 356 -19.05 4.66 8.41
N ALA A 357 -19.20 3.54 7.70
CA ALA A 357 -19.90 2.38 8.20
C ALA A 357 -19.10 1.87 9.40
N GLY A 358 -19.70 1.86 10.58
CA GLY A 358 -19.07 1.30 11.77
C GLY A 358 -18.57 -0.10 11.45
N ALA A 359 -17.25 -0.30 11.53
CA ALA A 359 -16.65 -1.61 11.42
C ALA A 359 -17.42 -2.54 12.38
N ALA A 360 -18.03 -3.59 11.83
CA ALA A 360 -18.84 -4.55 12.56
C ALA A 360 -17.99 -5.18 13.68
N GLY A 361 -18.01 -4.58 14.87
CA GLY A 361 -17.16 -4.98 15.99
C GLY A 361 -16.74 -3.88 16.97
N ASN A 362 -16.89 -2.58 16.66
CA ASN A 362 -16.52 -1.53 17.63
C ASN A 362 -17.67 -1.28 18.64
N PRO A 363 -17.54 -1.64 19.94
CA PRO A 363 -18.63 -1.54 20.92
C PRO A 363 -18.95 -0.10 21.36
N SER A 364 -18.26 0.90 20.82
CA SER A 364 -18.16 2.23 21.43
C SER A 364 -19.17 3.26 20.90
N GLY A 365 -20.11 2.91 20.01
CA GLY A 365 -21.35 3.67 19.78
C GLY A 365 -21.27 5.04 19.09
N PHE A 366 -20.08 5.58 18.79
CA PHE A 366 -19.94 6.84 18.05
C PHE A 366 -19.79 6.53 16.57
N SER A 367 -20.80 6.91 15.80
CA SER A 367 -20.65 7.08 14.36
C SER A 367 -20.21 8.53 14.12
N GLY A 368 -19.52 8.84 13.02
CA GLY A 368 -19.21 10.24 12.63
C GLY A 368 -20.45 11.16 12.47
N ARG A 369 -21.66 10.63 12.73
CA ARG A 369 -22.92 11.37 12.91
C ARG A 369 -22.99 12.17 14.21
N GLU A 370 -22.22 11.83 15.24
CA GLU A 370 -22.15 12.70 16.41
C GLU A 370 -21.38 13.98 16.03
N HIS A 371 -22.11 15.10 15.97
CA HIS A 371 -21.62 16.42 15.57
C HIS A 371 -20.77 17.07 16.67
N HIS A 372 -19.66 16.45 17.05
CA HIS A 372 -18.70 17.13 17.93
C HIS A 372 -17.75 17.99 17.09
N PHE A 373 -17.59 19.24 17.51
CA PHE A 373 -16.55 20.11 17.00
C PHE A 373 -15.25 19.81 17.75
N PHE A 374 -14.13 19.86 17.03
CA PHE A 374 -12.80 19.65 17.56
C PHE A 374 -12.09 20.98 17.73
N GLY A 375 -11.45 21.13 18.88
CA GLY A 375 -10.58 22.24 19.18
C GLY A 375 -9.25 22.18 18.44
N VAL A 376 -8.77 20.97 18.21
CA VAL A 376 -7.53 20.68 17.51
C VAL A 376 -7.75 19.53 16.54
N VAL A 377 -7.27 19.68 15.31
CA VAL A 377 -7.20 18.61 14.31
C VAL A 377 -5.75 18.44 13.87
N LEU A 378 -5.19 17.25 14.07
CA LEU A 378 -3.86 16.87 13.64
C LEU A 378 -3.98 15.93 12.45
N VAL A 379 -3.33 16.28 11.33
CA VAL A 379 -3.30 15.46 10.12
C VAL A 379 -1.90 14.91 9.94
N ASP A 380 -1.77 13.62 10.23
CA ASP A 380 -0.53 12.85 10.33
C ASP A 380 -0.62 11.62 9.42
N LEU A 381 -0.53 11.88 8.12
CA LEU A 381 -0.81 10.92 7.05
C LEU A 381 0.47 10.63 6.28
N PRO A 382 0.69 9.41 5.77
CA PRO A 382 1.86 9.12 4.94
C PRO A 382 2.03 10.11 3.79
N ASP A 383 3.28 10.27 3.34
CA ASP A 383 3.59 11.20 2.27
C ASP A 383 2.78 10.92 1.00
N PRO A 384 2.40 11.95 0.24
CA PRO A 384 1.38 11.87 -0.81
C PRO A 384 1.97 11.31 -2.12
N ASP A 385 2.54 10.11 -2.07
CA ASP A 385 3.32 9.48 -3.15
C ASP A 385 2.48 8.66 -4.14
N THR A 386 1.23 8.38 -3.76
CA THR A 386 0.29 7.54 -4.50
C THR A 386 -1.02 8.26 -4.77
N VAL A 387 -1.68 7.89 -5.86
CA VAL A 387 -2.99 8.48 -6.24
C VAL A 387 -4.05 8.20 -5.17
N ASP A 388 -3.94 7.08 -4.46
CA ASP A 388 -4.91 6.66 -3.44
C ASP A 388 -4.91 7.55 -2.20
N LEU A 389 -3.84 8.33 -1.95
CA LEU A 389 -3.79 9.31 -0.86
C LEU A 389 -4.33 10.69 -1.27
N MET A 390 -4.58 10.93 -2.56
CA MET A 390 -4.90 12.27 -3.06
C MET A 390 -6.21 12.82 -2.53
N HIS A 391 -7.17 11.96 -2.18
CA HIS A 391 -8.45 12.41 -1.64
C HIS A 391 -8.31 13.02 -0.25
N VAL A 392 -7.39 12.51 0.59
CA VAL A 392 -7.09 13.03 1.94
C VAL A 392 -6.11 14.21 1.97
N TYR A 393 -5.62 14.65 0.81
CA TYR A 393 -4.89 15.92 0.64
C TYR A 393 -5.63 16.92 -0.26
N SER A 394 -6.92 16.70 -0.52
CA SER A 394 -7.69 17.50 -1.48
C SER A 394 -8.31 18.75 -0.85
N LEU A 395 -8.62 19.74 -1.69
CA LEU A 395 -9.40 20.92 -1.31
C LEU A 395 -10.68 20.56 -0.55
N SER A 396 -11.44 19.57 -1.05
CA SER A 396 -12.70 19.15 -0.43
C SER A 396 -12.50 18.49 0.92
N PHE A 397 -11.38 17.78 1.13
CA PHE A 397 -11.03 17.19 2.42
C PHE A 397 -10.74 18.25 3.49
N TYR A 398 -9.88 19.24 3.20
CA TYR A 398 -9.64 20.33 4.13
C TYR A 398 -10.91 21.17 4.39
N GLN A 399 -11.80 21.33 3.40
CA GLN A 399 -13.11 21.94 3.62
C GLN A 399 -14.01 21.13 4.57
N LYS A 400 -13.92 19.80 4.57
CA LYS A 400 -14.63 18.95 5.55
C LYS A 400 -14.05 19.14 6.95
N ILE A 401 -12.73 19.18 7.10
CA ILE A 401 -12.07 19.48 8.38
C ILE A 401 -12.53 20.84 8.91
N ARG A 402 -12.58 21.87 8.05
CA ARG A 402 -13.04 23.22 8.45
C ARG A 402 -14.44 23.21 9.06
N ARG A 403 -15.34 22.35 8.60
CA ARG A 403 -16.71 22.22 9.13
C ARG A 403 -16.77 21.49 10.48
N ARG A 404 -15.70 20.81 10.87
CA ARG A 404 -15.58 20.07 12.12
C ARG A 404 -14.73 20.79 13.17
N LEU A 405 -14.07 21.89 12.83
CA LEU A 405 -13.35 22.72 13.80
C LEU A 405 -14.31 23.61 14.60
N SER A 406 -14.04 23.75 15.90
CA SER A 406 -14.72 24.72 16.76
C SER A 406 -14.30 26.15 16.43
N ASP A 407 -15.02 27.14 16.98
CA ASP A 407 -14.53 28.52 16.92
C ASP A 407 -13.19 28.63 17.67
N GLY A 408 -12.22 29.29 17.04
CA GLY A 408 -10.82 29.32 17.53
C GLY A 408 -10.09 27.98 17.45
N GLY A 409 -10.64 26.97 16.77
CA GLY A 409 -9.99 25.69 16.55
C GLY A 409 -8.81 25.79 15.58
N VAL A 410 -7.82 24.92 15.78
CA VAL A 410 -6.55 24.93 15.04
C VAL A 410 -6.33 23.58 14.36
N MET A 411 -5.82 23.60 13.14
CA MET A 411 -5.37 22.42 12.43
C MET A 411 -3.85 22.46 12.25
N ALA A 412 -3.17 21.34 12.45
CA ALA A 412 -1.80 21.13 12.00
C ALA A 412 -1.74 19.97 11.01
N VAL A 413 -0.97 20.14 9.95
CA VAL A 413 -0.85 19.17 8.86
C VAL A 413 0.63 18.96 8.57
N GLN A 414 1.10 17.71 8.64
CA GLN A 414 2.37 17.31 8.04
C GLN A 414 2.38 17.64 6.54
N ALA A 415 3.44 18.29 6.07
CA ALA A 415 3.50 18.87 4.74
C ALA A 415 4.74 18.44 3.95
N THR A 416 5.26 17.24 4.24
CA THR A 416 6.46 16.65 3.63
C THR A 416 7.68 17.59 3.69
N SER A 417 8.70 17.39 2.84
CA SER A 417 9.92 18.18 2.86
C SER A 417 9.80 19.48 2.04
N PRO A 418 10.11 20.65 2.62
CA PRO A 418 10.22 21.90 1.88
C PRO A 418 11.50 21.98 1.03
N PHE A 419 12.45 21.07 1.25
CA PHE A 419 13.73 21.00 0.52
C PHE A 419 13.74 19.88 -0.53
N PHE A 420 13.38 18.65 -0.14
CA PHE A 420 13.37 17.50 -1.05
C PHE A 420 12.13 17.46 -1.95
N SER A 421 10.97 17.94 -1.47
CA SER A 421 9.72 17.96 -2.22
C SER A 421 9.03 19.35 -2.23
N PRO A 422 9.74 20.42 -2.64
CA PRO A 422 9.30 21.80 -2.44
C PRO A 422 7.96 22.12 -3.13
N ARG A 423 7.70 21.54 -4.31
CA ARG A 423 6.43 21.73 -5.03
C ARG A 423 5.27 21.04 -4.33
N ALA A 424 5.50 19.86 -3.74
CA ALA A 424 4.48 19.14 -2.98
C ALA A 424 4.13 19.90 -1.70
N PHE A 425 5.13 20.32 -0.92
CA PHE A 425 4.96 21.18 0.25
C PHE A 425 4.15 22.45 -0.07
N ARG A 426 4.53 23.20 -1.10
CA ARG A 426 3.80 24.41 -1.53
C ARG A 426 2.39 24.10 -2.03
N CYS A 427 2.18 22.96 -2.70
CA CYS A 427 0.86 22.52 -3.13
C CYS A 427 -0.07 22.25 -1.94
N ILE A 428 0.41 21.59 -0.88
CA ILE A 428 -0.34 21.39 0.36
C ILE A 428 -0.71 22.74 0.99
N LEU A 429 0.27 23.65 1.12
CA LEU A 429 0.06 25.01 1.65
C LEU A 429 -1.00 25.80 0.87
N ARG A 430 -0.91 25.78 -0.46
CA ARG A 430 -1.87 26.46 -1.34
C ARG A 430 -3.26 25.82 -1.26
N THR A 431 -3.33 24.50 -1.13
CA THR A 431 -4.59 23.76 -1.04
C THR A 431 -5.31 24.03 0.28
N ILE A 432 -4.59 24.04 1.41
CA ILE A 432 -5.13 24.42 2.72
C ILE A 432 -5.64 25.87 2.70
N SER A 433 -4.87 26.79 2.11
CA SER A 433 -5.28 28.18 1.95
C SER A 433 -6.56 28.32 1.12
N ALA A 434 -6.65 27.61 -0.01
CA ALA A 434 -7.83 27.57 -0.87
C ALA A 434 -9.07 26.97 -0.17
N ALA A 435 -8.89 26.11 0.84
CA ALA A 435 -9.97 25.56 1.65
C ALA A 435 -10.58 26.57 2.64
N GLY A 436 -10.05 27.80 2.69
CA GLY A 436 -10.54 28.88 3.55
C GLY A 436 -9.84 28.94 4.91
N PHE A 437 -8.59 28.49 4.97
CA PHE A 437 -7.72 28.66 6.13
C PHE A 437 -6.70 29.78 5.91
N SER A 438 -6.26 30.39 6.99
CA SER A 438 -4.99 31.08 7.04
C SER A 438 -3.93 30.12 7.53
N ALA A 439 -2.96 29.86 6.65
CA ALA A 439 -1.96 28.83 6.80
C ALA A 439 -0.59 29.47 7.07
N MET A 440 0.11 28.98 8.09
CA MET A 440 1.46 29.36 8.47
C MET A 440 2.34 28.11 8.39
N PRO A 441 3.22 28.01 7.39
CA PRO A 441 4.19 26.93 7.33
C PRO A 441 5.26 27.09 8.41
N TYR A 442 5.82 25.98 8.85
CA TYR A 442 7.00 25.88 9.71
C TYR A 442 7.74 24.57 9.42
N HIS A 443 9.03 24.48 9.75
CA HIS A 443 9.88 23.35 9.38
C HIS A 443 10.95 23.05 10.44
N ASN A 444 11.46 21.82 10.44
CA ASN A 444 12.56 21.38 11.29
C ASN A 444 13.40 20.30 10.59
N GLN A 445 14.62 20.08 11.06
CA GLN A 445 15.41 18.92 10.66
C GLN A 445 15.04 17.72 11.53
N VAL A 446 14.60 16.63 10.89
CA VAL A 446 14.43 15.31 11.50
C VAL A 446 15.54 14.43 10.92
N PRO A 447 16.66 14.20 11.63
CA PRO A 447 17.87 13.58 11.08
C PRO A 447 17.66 12.33 10.21
N THR A 448 16.71 11.45 10.54
CA THR A 448 16.42 10.23 9.76
C THR A 448 15.39 10.40 8.63
N MET A 449 14.74 11.56 8.54
CA MET A 449 13.78 11.89 7.46
C MET A 449 14.19 13.13 6.62
N GLY A 450 15.21 13.87 7.05
CA GLY A 450 15.68 15.11 6.44
C GLY A 450 14.94 16.36 6.93
N GLU A 451 14.93 17.42 6.10
CA GLU A 451 14.17 18.62 6.39
C GLU A 451 12.68 18.33 6.23
N TRP A 452 11.90 18.57 7.27
CA TRP A 452 10.48 18.27 7.32
C TRP A 452 9.65 19.51 7.65
N ALA A 453 8.46 19.63 7.07
CA ALA A 453 7.59 20.76 7.29
C ALA A 453 6.19 20.38 7.74
N TRP A 454 5.55 21.34 8.36
CA TRP A 454 4.16 21.31 8.78
C TRP A 454 3.49 22.64 8.44
N ILE A 455 2.17 22.62 8.43
CA ILE A 455 1.34 23.80 8.18
C ILE A 455 0.36 23.95 9.33
N LEU A 456 0.46 25.07 10.04
CA LEU A 456 -0.48 25.47 11.07
C LEU A 456 -1.59 26.29 10.42
N ALA A 457 -2.84 25.92 10.64
CA ALA A 457 -3.97 26.48 9.92
C ALA A 457 -5.12 26.84 10.87
N VAL A 458 -5.60 28.07 10.74
CA VAL A 458 -6.80 28.57 11.44
C VAL A 458 -7.84 29.04 10.41
N PRO A 459 -9.14 28.92 10.65
CA PRO A 459 -10.14 29.41 9.70
C PRO A 459 -9.88 30.88 9.33
N HIS A 460 -9.88 31.21 8.03
CA HIS A 460 -9.47 32.55 7.54
C HIS A 460 -10.31 33.70 8.10
N ILE A 461 -11.57 33.43 8.46
CA ILE A 461 -12.46 34.41 9.12
C ILE A 461 -11.84 34.91 10.44
N SER A 462 -11.03 34.09 11.10
CA SER A 462 -10.44 34.40 12.40
C SER A 462 -9.21 35.32 12.30
N MET A 463 -8.32 35.10 11.33
CA MET A 463 -7.02 35.78 11.26
C MET A 463 -6.31 35.50 9.94
N GLY A 464 -5.75 36.51 9.24
CA GLY A 464 -4.92 36.30 8.03
C GLY A 464 -3.50 35.74 8.32
N PRO A 465 -2.77 35.20 7.31
CA PRO A 465 -1.49 34.50 7.51
C PRO A 465 -0.40 35.32 8.20
N GLU A 466 -0.21 36.58 7.81
CA GLU A 466 0.77 37.48 8.43
C GLU A 466 0.44 37.84 9.88
N LYS A 467 -0.85 37.84 10.22
CA LYS A 467 -1.30 38.08 11.59
C LYS A 467 -1.12 36.81 12.43
N LEU A 468 -1.37 35.63 11.86
CA LEU A 468 -1.11 34.34 12.49
C LEU A 468 0.39 34.19 12.81
N LYS A 469 1.27 34.51 11.85
CA LYS A 469 2.73 34.47 12.07
C LYS A 469 3.19 35.41 13.18
N ARG A 470 2.72 36.66 13.17
CA ARG A 470 3.03 37.62 14.24
C ARG A 470 2.52 37.17 15.60
N MET A 471 1.30 36.64 15.67
CA MET A 471 0.73 36.09 16.90
C MET A 471 1.57 34.93 17.43
N ALA A 472 1.92 33.98 16.57
CA ALA A 472 2.76 32.83 16.93
C ALA A 472 4.15 33.24 17.42
N ALA A 473 4.75 34.27 16.82
CA ALA A 473 6.06 34.78 17.23
C ALA A 473 6.04 35.44 18.63
N SER A 474 4.93 36.09 18.98
CA SER A 474 4.74 36.72 20.30
C SER A 474 4.10 35.80 21.34
N PHE A 475 3.69 34.58 20.95
CA PHE A 475 2.93 33.69 21.82
C PHE A 475 3.82 33.15 22.97
N GLU A 476 3.22 33.01 24.14
CA GLU A 476 3.86 32.32 25.25
C GLU A 476 3.62 30.81 25.13
N TRP A 477 4.53 30.13 24.45
CA TRP A 477 4.50 28.68 24.30
C TRP A 477 4.74 27.99 25.65
N ARG A 478 3.68 27.42 26.23
CA ARG A 478 3.71 26.63 27.46
C ARG A 478 3.29 25.19 27.16
N ALA A 479 4.16 24.45 26.48
CA ALA A 479 3.94 23.03 26.26
C ALA A 479 4.31 22.22 27.52
N PRO A 480 3.51 21.21 27.90
CA PRO A 480 3.86 20.31 29.00
C PRO A 480 4.96 19.34 28.57
N GLU A 481 6.06 19.29 29.34
CA GLU A 481 7.13 18.28 29.30
C GLU A 481 7.56 17.83 27.88
N THR A 482 8.34 18.67 27.21
CA THR A 482 8.91 18.45 25.87
C THR A 482 10.41 18.21 25.92
N ARG A 483 10.95 17.47 24.94
CA ARG A 483 12.39 17.26 24.74
C ARG A 483 13.00 18.29 23.79
N PHE A 484 12.25 18.69 22.77
CA PHE A 484 12.70 19.60 21.73
C PHE A 484 11.92 20.92 21.73
N PHE A 485 10.60 20.84 21.73
CA PHE A 485 9.75 21.98 21.47
C PHE A 485 9.75 22.98 22.62
N ASN A 486 10.15 24.20 22.32
CA ASN A 486 10.04 25.36 23.19
C ASN A 486 9.82 26.62 22.34
N LYS A 487 9.78 27.79 22.99
CA LYS A 487 9.58 29.07 22.29
C LYS A 487 10.65 29.35 21.24
N ASP A 488 11.93 29.10 21.55
CA ASP A 488 13.03 29.40 20.65
C ASP A 488 13.04 28.45 19.46
N ALA A 489 12.73 27.17 19.68
CA ALA A 489 12.53 26.19 18.63
C ALA A 489 11.37 26.63 17.71
N MET A 490 10.22 27.02 18.27
CA MET A 490 9.09 27.50 17.45
C MET A 490 9.44 28.73 16.60
N LEU A 491 10.20 29.68 17.18
CA LEU A 491 10.70 30.83 16.45
C LEU A 491 11.63 30.40 15.31
N ALA A 492 12.58 29.51 15.56
CA ALA A 492 13.46 28.97 14.52
C ALA A 492 12.66 28.28 13.39
N MET A 493 11.70 27.42 13.76
CA MET A 493 10.92 26.63 12.79
C MET A 493 10.03 27.48 11.86
N MET A 494 9.54 28.64 12.30
CA MET A 494 8.68 29.50 11.47
C MET A 494 9.45 30.39 10.48
N HIS A 495 10.78 30.37 10.51
CA HIS A 495 11.63 31.15 9.64
C HIS A 495 12.19 30.31 8.49
N PHE A 496 11.78 30.67 7.28
CA PHE A 496 12.32 30.14 6.04
C PHE A 496 13.38 31.09 5.49
N GLY A 497 14.41 30.53 4.86
CA GLY A 497 15.34 31.28 4.02
C GLY A 497 14.68 31.75 2.72
N LYS A 498 15.48 32.36 1.84
CA LYS A 498 15.07 32.62 0.45
C LYS A 498 15.01 31.30 -0.34
N GLY A 499 14.15 31.25 -1.36
CA GLY A 499 14.01 30.16 -2.32
C GLY A 499 12.93 29.12 -1.97
N VAL A 500 12.04 29.42 -1.03
CA VAL A 500 11.05 28.44 -0.54
C VAL A 500 9.61 28.95 -0.67
N LEU A 501 9.34 30.17 -0.23
CA LEU A 501 7.98 30.73 -0.06
C LEU A 501 7.71 31.97 -0.92
N GLU A 502 8.61 32.32 -1.85
CA GLU A 502 8.41 33.46 -2.76
C GLU A 502 7.13 33.32 -3.61
N GLU A 503 6.51 34.46 -3.94
CA GLU A 503 5.21 34.50 -4.63
C GLU A 503 5.24 33.83 -6.01
N ASP A 504 6.34 33.95 -6.75
CA ASP A 504 6.54 33.31 -8.04
C ASP A 504 6.59 31.77 -7.91
N LEU A 505 7.27 31.26 -6.88
CA LEU A 505 7.31 29.82 -6.57
C LEU A 505 5.96 29.28 -6.11
N MET A 506 5.20 30.09 -5.37
CA MET A 506 3.83 29.76 -4.96
C MET A 506 2.84 29.79 -6.14
N ALA A 507 3.06 30.67 -7.11
CA ALA A 507 2.23 30.77 -8.32
C ALA A 507 2.35 29.54 -9.22
N ASP A 508 3.52 28.88 -9.24
CA ASP A 508 3.83 27.69 -10.06
C ASP A 508 3.09 26.40 -9.63
N VAL A 509 2.62 26.32 -8.38
CA VAL A 509 1.95 25.11 -7.86
C VAL A 509 0.44 25.19 -7.95
N ARG A 510 -0.24 24.13 -8.39
CA ARG A 510 -1.71 24.10 -8.45
C ARG A 510 -2.35 23.65 -7.14
N VAL A 511 -3.63 23.93 -6.96
CA VAL A 511 -4.44 23.41 -5.84
C VAL A 511 -4.79 21.95 -6.12
N ASN A 512 -4.58 21.07 -5.14
CA ASN A 512 -4.94 19.66 -5.25
C ASN A 512 -6.46 19.47 -5.11
N THR A 513 -7.09 18.83 -6.09
CA THR A 513 -8.54 18.56 -6.08
C THR A 513 -8.81 17.10 -6.42
N LEU A 514 -10.02 16.60 -6.11
CA LEU A 514 -10.39 15.22 -6.47
C LEU A 514 -10.42 14.98 -7.99
N ALA A 515 -10.75 16.01 -8.78
CA ALA A 515 -10.83 15.91 -10.24
C ALA A 515 -9.47 16.09 -10.92
N ASP A 516 -8.52 16.77 -10.26
CA ASP A 516 -7.16 17.01 -10.75
C ASP A 516 -6.17 16.82 -9.59
N PRO A 517 -5.82 15.56 -9.27
CA PRO A 517 -4.93 15.23 -8.17
C PRO A 517 -3.46 15.47 -8.56
N VAL A 518 -3.00 16.71 -8.42
CA VAL A 518 -1.66 17.14 -8.86
C VAL A 518 -0.54 16.84 -7.85
N LEU A 519 -0.90 16.60 -6.58
CA LEU A 519 0.06 16.56 -5.48
C LEU A 519 1.07 15.42 -5.61
N TYR A 520 0.62 14.20 -5.97
CA TYR A 520 1.54 13.06 -6.10
C TYR A 520 2.59 13.26 -7.19
N GLN A 521 2.24 13.96 -8.28
CA GLN A 521 3.18 14.28 -9.34
C GLN A 521 4.28 15.25 -8.84
N TYR A 522 3.90 16.22 -8.01
CA TYR A 522 4.86 17.12 -7.38
C TYR A 522 5.75 16.42 -6.37
N TYR A 523 5.24 15.41 -5.65
CA TYR A 523 6.03 14.61 -4.73
C TYR A 523 7.03 13.71 -5.47
N LEU A 524 6.57 12.96 -6.48
CA LEU A 524 7.41 12.06 -7.27
C LEU A 524 8.46 12.80 -8.13
N SER A 525 8.26 14.10 -8.40
CA SER A 525 9.27 14.96 -9.05
C SER A 525 10.20 15.67 -8.06
N GLY A 526 10.13 15.30 -6.78
CA GLY A 526 11.07 15.72 -5.74
C GLY A 526 12.49 15.18 -5.97
N LYS A 527 13.41 15.64 -5.13
CA LYS A 527 14.84 15.30 -5.15
C LYS A 527 15.23 14.40 -3.99
N TRP A 528 14.39 13.40 -3.71
CA TRP A 528 14.60 12.44 -2.62
C TRP A 528 15.82 11.55 -2.84
N ASP A 529 16.31 11.46 -4.06
CA ASP A 529 17.56 10.79 -4.43
C ASP A 529 18.82 11.45 -3.85
N LEU A 530 18.72 12.70 -3.36
CA LEU A 530 19.81 13.39 -2.67
C LEU A 530 19.94 13.01 -1.19
N TYR A 531 18.92 12.36 -0.61
CA TYR A 531 18.86 11.93 0.78
C TYR A 531 19.18 10.43 0.87
#